data_AF-A0A966XM21-F1
#
_entry.id   AF-A0A966XM21-F1
#
_cell.length_a   1.000
_cell.length_b   1.000
_cell.length_c   1.000
_cell.angle_alpha   90.00
_cell.angle_beta   90.00
_cell.angle_gamma   90.00
#
_symmetry.space_group_name_H-M   'P 1'
#
loop_
_entity.id
_entity.type
_entity.pdbx_description
1 polymer ?
#
loop_
_entity_poly.entity_id
_entity_poly.type
_entity_poly.pdbx_seq_one_letter_code
_entity_poly.pdbx_strand_id
1 'polypeptide(L)'
;MLLIVVSGGNPDMKALTAENFDLAFEWYYEEGSYFALNWFRKEIDNFPDAGQFAIGNIGGLTNPALGPRADAARACVAAWREAGSPVGPWGADSPWGGPDIYTLGDCVNDRLISVQPWMGDNELAAVAAANYNAWEQDTMYDWWIDGMWNMPYDNPYETGISCYGGYWYCDHANLRGNADDPLAQFLLNTTVNKRAGRVNGFEIVWQHLFGDTGYGFQFNATLIDGGDTDINRYEIGRQFLLNGLGDSGNFSVFYEDDQVTARVALNNRGETVAGFGDYDQP
;
A
#
# COMPACT_ATOMS: atom_id res chain seq x y z
N MET A 1 -12.50 10.92 9.45
CA MET A 1 -11.28 11.73 9.33
C MET A 1 -10.54 11.26 8.09
N LEU A 2 -10.49 12.08 7.04
CA LEU A 2 -9.78 11.76 5.79
C LEU A 2 -8.28 11.95 6.06
N LEU A 3 -7.54 10.86 6.25
CA LEU A 3 -6.09 10.91 6.39
C LEU A 3 -5.46 10.87 5.00
N ILE A 4 -4.53 11.79 4.74
CA ILE A 4 -3.82 11.85 3.46
C ILE A 4 -2.76 10.76 3.49
N VAL A 5 -2.81 9.85 2.52
CA VAL A 5 -1.82 8.77 2.41
C VAL A 5 -0.70 9.22 1.48
N VAL A 6 0.52 9.24 1.98
CA VAL A 6 1.74 9.51 1.20
C VAL A 6 2.60 8.25 1.15
N SER A 7 3.38 8.08 0.09
CA SER A 7 4.32 6.96 -0.05
C SER A 7 5.76 7.43 0.13
N GLY A 8 6.58 6.63 0.80
CA GLY A 8 7.99 6.93 0.99
C GLY A 8 8.75 5.76 1.59
N GLY A 9 10.07 5.90 1.72
CA GLY A 9 10.90 4.92 2.41
C GLY A 9 10.67 4.96 3.93
N ASN A 10 10.89 3.82 4.57
CA ASN A 10 10.86 3.70 6.03
C ASN A 10 12.30 3.56 6.57
N PRO A 11 12.88 4.59 7.20
CA PRO A 11 14.22 4.50 7.78
C PRO A 11 14.27 3.64 9.06
N ASP A 12 13.12 3.37 9.68
CA ASP A 12 13.01 2.59 10.92
C ASP A 12 12.94 1.06 10.67
N MET A 13 13.23 0.64 9.44
CA MET A 13 13.30 -0.78 9.09
C MET A 13 14.40 -1.48 9.88
N LYS A 14 14.01 -2.56 10.55
CA LYS A 14 14.94 -3.49 11.18
C LYS A 14 15.42 -4.51 10.15
N ALA A 15 16.67 -4.93 10.31
CA ALA A 15 17.23 -6.01 9.53
C ALA A 15 16.44 -7.31 9.78
N LEU A 16 16.29 -8.12 8.73
CA LEU A 16 15.81 -9.49 8.87
C LEU A 16 16.83 -10.27 9.71
N THR A 17 16.38 -10.84 10.83
CA THR A 17 17.23 -11.59 11.76
C THR A 17 16.74 -13.02 11.87
N ALA A 18 17.63 -13.95 12.17
CA ALA A 18 17.26 -15.33 12.44
C ALA A 18 18.07 -15.91 13.59
N GLU A 19 17.40 -16.61 14.50
CA GLU A 19 18.00 -17.40 15.56
C GLU A 19 17.83 -18.89 15.22
N ASN A 20 18.91 -19.67 15.35
CA ASN A 20 18.89 -21.10 15.05
C ASN A 20 19.34 -21.87 16.29
N PHE A 21 18.63 -22.95 16.58
CA PHE A 21 18.99 -23.94 17.57
C PHE A 21 19.07 -25.31 16.89
N ASP A 22 20.17 -26.01 17.12
CA ASP A 22 20.45 -27.29 16.49
C ASP A 22 20.93 -28.29 17.55
N LEU A 23 20.39 -29.51 17.49
CA LEU A 23 20.83 -30.65 18.28
C LEU A 23 21.26 -31.77 17.35
N ALA A 24 22.55 -32.10 17.36
CA ALA A 24 23.14 -33.08 16.47
C ALA A 24 23.58 -34.35 17.23
N PHE A 25 23.30 -35.51 16.64
CA PHE A 25 23.83 -36.80 17.06
C PHE A 25 24.49 -37.49 15.87
N GLU A 26 25.71 -37.97 16.06
CA GLU A 26 26.47 -38.71 15.05
C GLU A 26 26.97 -40.03 15.62
N TRP A 27 26.79 -41.10 14.86
CA TRP A 27 27.25 -42.43 15.19
C TRP A 27 28.13 -43.00 14.07
N TYR A 28 29.40 -43.20 14.41
CA TYR A 28 30.41 -43.82 13.56
C TYR A 28 30.51 -45.29 13.92
N TYR A 29 30.02 -46.16 13.05
CA TYR A 29 29.93 -47.60 13.33
C TYR A 29 31.00 -48.43 12.60
N GLU A 30 31.55 -47.90 11.50
CA GLU A 30 32.68 -48.48 10.76
C GLU A 30 33.54 -47.36 10.14
N GLU A 31 34.73 -47.69 9.65
CA GLU A 31 35.61 -46.72 8.99
C GLU A 31 34.92 -46.13 7.75
N GLY A 32 34.79 -44.81 7.70
CA GLY A 32 34.08 -44.10 6.63
C GLY A 32 32.57 -44.29 6.60
N SER A 33 31.97 -45.00 7.57
CA SER A 33 30.53 -45.24 7.66
C SER A 33 29.93 -44.59 8.90
N TYR A 34 28.92 -43.75 8.70
CA TYR A 34 28.29 -42.99 9.79
C TYR A 34 26.81 -42.74 9.54
N PHE A 35 26.08 -42.55 10.64
CA PHE A 35 24.71 -42.06 10.66
C PHE A 35 24.67 -40.78 11.48
N ALA A 36 23.99 -39.75 10.98
CA ALA A 36 23.76 -38.51 11.68
C ALA A 36 22.28 -38.16 11.70
N LEU A 37 21.82 -37.65 12.83
CA LEU A 37 20.49 -37.10 13.03
C LEU A 37 20.63 -35.72 13.67
N ASN A 38 20.16 -34.70 12.97
CA ASN A 38 20.07 -33.35 13.48
C ASN A 38 18.59 -33.00 13.67
N TRP A 39 18.27 -32.40 14.80
CA TRP A 39 17.02 -31.66 14.96
C TRP A 39 17.33 -30.18 14.94
N PHE A 40 16.58 -29.40 14.18
CA PHE A 40 16.77 -27.96 14.08
C PHE A 40 15.48 -27.20 14.35
N ARG A 41 15.64 -26.00 14.90
CA ARG A 41 14.61 -24.99 15.07
C ARG A 41 15.19 -23.64 14.68
N LYS A 42 14.53 -22.97 13.75
CA LYS A 42 14.89 -21.64 13.28
C LYS A 42 13.72 -20.68 13.45
N GLU A 43 14.00 -19.54 14.08
CA GLU A 43 13.07 -18.43 14.24
C GLU A 43 13.59 -17.25 13.42
N ILE A 44 12.73 -16.66 12.59
CA ILE A 44 13.07 -15.57 11.68
C ILE A 44 12.16 -14.40 12.00
N ASP A 45 12.78 -13.28 12.34
CA ASP A 45 12.10 -12.06 12.77
C ASP A 45 12.29 -10.93 11.76
N ASN A 46 11.41 -9.94 11.89
CA ASN A 46 11.44 -8.68 11.16
C ASN A 46 11.14 -8.82 9.65
N PHE A 47 10.21 -9.70 9.26
CA PHE A 47 9.78 -9.79 7.86
C PHE A 47 9.14 -8.47 7.38
N PRO A 48 9.64 -7.90 6.26
CA PRO A 48 9.06 -6.72 5.64
C PRO A 48 7.69 -7.01 5.04
N ASP A 49 6.70 -6.17 5.33
CA ASP A 49 5.35 -6.23 4.75
C ASP A 49 4.79 -4.81 4.55
N ALA A 50 3.78 -4.66 3.69
CA ALA A 50 3.12 -3.39 3.46
C ALA A 50 2.40 -2.91 4.75
N GLY A 51 2.56 -1.64 5.08
CA GLY A 51 1.87 -1.03 6.21
C GLY A 51 1.73 0.47 6.12
N GLN A 52 0.89 0.98 7.01
CA GLN A 52 0.64 2.41 7.16
C GLN A 52 0.82 2.79 8.62
N PHE A 53 1.53 3.89 8.86
CA PHE A 53 1.59 4.48 10.19
C PHE A 53 1.46 6.00 10.10
N ALA A 54 0.94 6.61 11.17
CA ALA A 54 0.78 8.04 11.26
C ALA A 54 2.14 8.71 11.41
N ILE A 55 2.47 9.60 10.47
CA ILE A 55 3.64 10.48 10.57
C ILE A 55 3.25 11.87 11.07
N GLY A 56 1.97 12.07 11.38
CA GLY A 56 1.44 13.34 11.88
C GLY A 56 1.42 14.41 10.81
N ASN A 57 1.81 15.63 11.17
CA ASN A 57 1.87 16.75 10.26
C ASN A 57 3.26 16.87 9.59
N ILE A 58 3.27 17.17 8.30
CA ILE A 58 4.50 17.43 7.54
C ILE A 58 4.65 18.94 7.37
N GLY A 59 5.75 19.51 7.89
CA GLY A 59 6.16 20.88 7.55
C GLY A 59 5.16 21.99 7.88
N GLY A 60 4.24 21.78 8.82
CA GLY A 60 3.19 22.75 9.17
C GLY A 60 2.04 22.82 8.17
N LEU A 61 1.94 21.87 7.22
CA LEU A 61 0.91 21.89 6.18
C LEU A 61 -0.49 21.87 6.81
N THR A 62 -1.33 22.82 6.46
CA THR A 62 -2.72 22.87 6.93
C THR A 62 -3.65 22.15 5.98
N ASN A 63 -4.81 21.70 6.48
CA ASN A 63 -5.85 21.06 5.71
C ASN A 63 -7.05 21.99 5.56
N PRO A 64 -7.12 22.78 4.46
CA PRO A 64 -8.20 23.74 4.28
C PRO A 64 -9.58 23.10 4.10
N ALA A 65 -9.66 21.81 3.74
CA ALA A 65 -10.94 21.12 3.63
C ALA A 65 -11.61 20.86 5.00
N LEU A 66 -10.83 20.94 6.08
CA LEU A 66 -11.27 20.73 7.46
C LEU A 66 -11.29 22.03 8.29
N GLY A 67 -11.01 23.18 7.67
CA GLY A 67 -10.99 24.45 8.38
C GLY A 67 -12.33 25.21 8.36
N PRO A 68 -12.40 26.33 9.09
CA PRO A 68 -13.63 27.11 9.26
C PRO A 68 -14.27 27.55 7.95
N ARG A 69 -13.48 27.84 6.91
CA ARG A 69 -13.99 28.22 5.58
C ARG A 69 -14.76 27.09 4.91
N ALA A 70 -14.21 25.87 4.96
CA ALA A 70 -14.88 24.70 4.41
C ALA A 70 -16.11 24.31 5.23
N ASP A 71 -16.07 24.49 6.55
CA ASP A 71 -17.23 24.30 7.43
C ASP A 71 -18.35 25.31 7.11
N ALA A 72 -18.01 26.58 6.94
CA ALA A 72 -18.96 27.62 6.56
C ALA A 72 -19.59 27.35 5.19
N ALA A 73 -18.80 26.90 4.21
CA ALA A 73 -19.30 26.52 2.90
C ALA A 73 -20.25 25.32 2.95
N ARG A 74 -19.92 24.28 3.72
CA ARG A 74 -20.82 23.12 3.95
C ARG A 74 -22.12 23.53 4.63
N ALA A 75 -22.03 24.34 5.69
CA ALA A 75 -23.19 24.84 6.42
C ALA A 75 -24.10 25.67 5.50
N CYS A 76 -23.50 26.45 4.62
CA CYS A 76 -24.25 27.29 3.73
C CYS A 76 -24.92 26.50 2.59
N VAL A 77 -24.26 25.49 2.00
CA VAL A 77 -24.91 24.56 1.07
C VAL A 77 -26.07 23.83 1.73
N ALA A 78 -25.89 23.38 2.98
CA ALA A 78 -26.95 22.72 3.74
C ALA A 78 -28.16 23.65 3.96
N ALA A 79 -27.93 24.91 4.34
CA ALA A 79 -28.99 25.91 4.51
C ALA A 79 -29.72 26.19 3.18
N TRP A 80 -28.99 26.30 2.07
CA TRP A 80 -29.57 26.47 0.74
C TRP A 80 -30.42 25.26 0.33
N ARG A 81 -29.99 24.03 0.65
CA ARG A 81 -30.80 22.82 0.46
C ARG A 81 -32.07 22.83 1.29
N GLU A 82 -31.98 23.19 2.57
CA GLU A 82 -33.13 23.27 3.49
C GLU A 82 -34.16 24.30 3.03
N ALA A 83 -33.71 25.42 2.46
CA ALA A 83 -34.56 26.44 1.85
C ALA A 83 -35.27 25.98 0.56
N GLY A 84 -35.10 24.71 0.15
CA GLY A 84 -35.71 24.16 -1.06
C GLY A 84 -34.90 24.45 -2.32
N SER A 85 -33.59 24.72 -2.18
CA SER A 85 -32.70 25.05 -3.31
C SER A 85 -33.20 26.25 -4.13
N PRO A 86 -33.47 27.41 -3.49
CA PRO A 86 -34.04 28.56 -4.17
C PRO A 86 -33.11 29.05 -5.28
N VAL A 87 -33.72 29.43 -6.40
CA VAL A 87 -33.08 30.06 -7.56
C VAL A 87 -33.23 31.57 -7.38
N GLY A 88 -32.16 32.33 -7.57
CA GLY A 88 -32.20 33.79 -7.45
C GLY A 88 -33.24 34.44 -8.38
N PRO A 89 -33.70 35.68 -8.09
CA PRO A 89 -34.74 36.40 -8.85
C PRO A 89 -34.39 36.66 -10.34
N TRP A 90 -33.13 36.43 -10.75
CA TRP A 90 -32.66 36.48 -12.14
C TRP A 90 -32.58 35.09 -12.76
N GLY A 91 -33.64 34.29 -12.62
CA GLY A 91 -33.70 32.94 -13.18
C GLY A 91 -33.09 32.86 -14.58
N ALA A 92 -32.05 32.04 -14.73
CA ALA A 92 -31.38 31.63 -15.96
C ALA A 92 -30.85 32.70 -16.96
N ASP A 93 -31.28 33.96 -16.94
CA ASP A 93 -31.02 34.91 -18.04
C ASP A 93 -30.52 36.30 -17.56
N SER A 94 -29.23 36.42 -17.32
CA SER A 94 -28.50 37.67 -17.64
C SER A 94 -27.04 37.36 -18.00
N PRO A 95 -26.63 37.55 -19.27
CA PRO A 95 -25.23 37.44 -19.68
C PRO A 95 -24.41 38.70 -19.31
N TRP A 96 -25.03 39.72 -18.70
CA TRP A 96 -24.43 41.04 -18.54
C TRP A 96 -24.91 41.74 -17.26
N GLY A 97 -24.15 41.56 -16.18
CA GLY A 97 -24.12 42.51 -15.06
C GLY A 97 -24.53 41.94 -13.71
N GLY A 98 -23.57 41.86 -12.78
CA GLY A 98 -23.83 41.76 -11.34
C GLY A 98 -22.81 40.90 -10.59
N PRO A 99 -22.08 41.42 -9.58
CA PRO A 99 -21.21 40.66 -8.68
C PRO A 99 -22.03 39.86 -7.64
N ASP A 100 -23.02 39.10 -8.11
CA ASP A 100 -24.17 38.69 -7.29
C ASP A 100 -24.09 37.26 -6.75
N ILE A 101 -22.87 36.79 -6.45
CA ILE A 101 -22.68 35.64 -5.55
C ILE A 101 -22.64 36.08 -4.07
N TYR A 102 -22.71 37.40 -3.80
CA TYR A 102 -22.67 37.97 -2.45
C TYR A 102 -23.84 38.89 -2.09
N THR A 103 -24.72 39.24 -3.04
CA THR A 103 -25.81 40.22 -2.85
C THR A 103 -27.21 39.59 -2.75
N LEU A 104 -27.36 38.35 -3.20
CA LEU A 104 -28.46 37.47 -2.80
C LEU A 104 -27.89 36.62 -1.66
N GLY A 105 -28.60 36.49 -0.54
CA GLY A 105 -28.12 35.84 0.68
C GLY A 105 -27.80 34.34 0.59
N ASP A 106 -27.53 33.81 -0.61
CA ASP A 106 -27.27 32.41 -0.91
C ASP A 106 -25.84 32.23 -1.42
N CYS A 107 -25.05 31.37 -0.77
CA CYS A 107 -23.66 31.08 -1.13
C CYS A 107 -23.46 30.09 -2.29
N VAL A 108 -24.56 29.56 -2.86
CA VAL A 108 -24.53 28.54 -3.91
C VAL A 108 -25.08 29.15 -5.19
N ASN A 109 -24.31 29.04 -6.27
CA ASN A 109 -24.79 29.39 -7.60
C ASN A 109 -25.68 28.26 -8.13
N ASP A 110 -26.98 28.55 -8.25
CA ASP A 110 -28.03 27.62 -8.70
C ASP A 110 -27.82 27.10 -10.13
N ARG A 111 -27.08 27.85 -10.98
CA ARG A 111 -26.71 27.41 -12.33
C ARG A 111 -25.78 26.20 -12.30
N LEU A 112 -24.95 26.02 -11.26
CA LEU A 112 -24.02 24.88 -11.18
C LEU A 112 -24.74 23.54 -11.16
N ILE A 113 -25.89 23.43 -10.51
CA ILE A 113 -26.62 22.14 -10.42
C ILE A 113 -27.35 21.80 -11.72
N SER A 114 -27.82 22.81 -12.45
CA SER A 114 -28.48 22.58 -13.75
C SER A 114 -27.49 22.13 -14.83
N VAL A 115 -26.24 22.62 -14.78
CA VAL A 115 -25.19 22.23 -15.72
C VAL A 115 -24.38 21.02 -15.25
N GLN A 116 -24.31 20.74 -13.94
CA GLN A 116 -23.60 19.60 -13.35
C GLN A 116 -24.51 18.82 -12.38
N PRO A 117 -25.49 18.03 -12.89
CA PRO A 117 -26.43 17.29 -12.04
C PRO A 117 -25.78 16.18 -11.21
N TRP A 118 -24.52 15.85 -11.46
CA TRP A 118 -23.74 14.88 -10.67
C TRP A 118 -23.18 15.46 -9.37
N MET A 119 -23.12 16.79 -9.22
CA MET A 119 -22.56 17.43 -8.03
C MET A 119 -23.48 17.23 -6.82
N GLY A 120 -22.95 16.59 -5.78
CA GLY A 120 -23.57 16.53 -4.47
C GLY A 120 -23.23 17.74 -3.62
N ASP A 121 -23.65 17.71 -2.36
CA ASP A 121 -23.51 18.84 -1.45
C ASP A 121 -22.03 19.13 -1.11
N ASN A 122 -21.17 18.12 -1.13
CA ASN A 122 -19.73 18.31 -0.86
C ASN A 122 -19.01 18.99 -2.02
N GLU A 123 -19.37 18.64 -3.26
CA GLU A 123 -18.83 19.28 -4.46
C GLU A 123 -19.27 20.74 -4.54
N LEU A 124 -20.54 21.02 -4.22
CA LEU A 124 -21.06 22.39 -4.13
C LEU A 124 -20.36 23.18 -3.02
N ALA A 125 -20.11 22.55 -1.87
CA ALA A 125 -19.41 23.19 -0.75
C ALA A 125 -17.95 23.50 -1.10
N ALA A 126 -17.28 22.64 -1.87
CA ALA A 126 -15.92 22.90 -2.33
C ALA A 126 -15.87 24.14 -3.23
N VAL A 127 -16.83 24.29 -4.16
CA VAL A 127 -16.94 25.47 -5.02
C VAL A 127 -17.25 26.72 -4.20
N ALA A 128 -18.22 26.66 -3.29
CA ALA A 128 -18.54 27.78 -2.40
C ALA A 128 -17.32 28.21 -1.56
N ALA A 129 -16.54 27.25 -1.03
CA ALA A 129 -15.33 27.53 -0.27
C ALA A 129 -14.23 28.21 -1.13
N ALA A 130 -14.06 27.79 -2.38
CA ALA A 130 -13.13 28.42 -3.31
C ALA A 130 -13.56 29.87 -3.65
N ASN A 131 -14.85 30.13 -3.80
CA ASN A 131 -15.39 31.46 -4.03
C ASN A 131 -15.12 32.38 -2.83
N TYR A 132 -15.42 31.92 -1.61
CA TYR A 132 -15.07 32.66 -0.40
C TYR A 132 -13.58 33.01 -0.33
N ASN A 133 -12.71 32.07 -0.70
CA ASN A 133 -11.27 32.32 -0.74
C ASN A 133 -10.88 33.40 -1.77
N ALA A 134 -11.50 33.41 -2.96
CA ALA A 134 -11.24 34.45 -3.97
C ALA A 134 -11.76 35.84 -3.56
N TRP A 135 -12.86 35.89 -2.80
CA TRP A 135 -13.41 37.14 -2.26
C TRP A 135 -12.51 37.76 -1.20
N GLU A 136 -12.05 36.95 -0.24
CA GLU A 136 -11.14 37.39 0.82
C GLU A 136 -9.81 37.93 0.26
N GLN A 137 -9.41 37.46 -0.92
CA GLN A 137 -8.17 37.85 -1.58
C GLN A 137 -8.34 39.03 -2.55
N ASP A 138 -9.56 39.56 -2.72
CA ASP A 138 -9.89 40.59 -3.71
C ASP A 138 -9.53 40.18 -5.16
N THR A 139 -9.44 38.87 -5.42
CA THR A 139 -9.16 38.29 -6.75
C THR A 139 -10.44 37.81 -7.43
N MET A 140 -11.61 38.19 -6.92
CA MET A 140 -12.91 37.77 -7.44
C MET A 140 -13.10 38.20 -8.90
N TYR A 141 -12.60 39.39 -9.25
CA TYR A 141 -12.66 39.91 -10.61
C TYR A 141 -11.86 39.03 -11.58
N ASP A 142 -10.62 38.69 -11.23
CA ASP A 142 -9.77 37.81 -12.04
C ASP A 142 -10.33 36.38 -12.08
N TRP A 143 -10.83 35.89 -10.94
CA TRP A 143 -11.49 34.58 -10.83
C TRP A 143 -12.69 34.46 -11.79
N TRP A 144 -13.46 35.54 -11.97
CA TRP A 144 -14.61 35.57 -12.86
C TRP A 144 -14.22 35.87 -14.32
N ILE A 145 -13.34 36.84 -14.56
CA ILE A 145 -12.95 37.31 -15.90
C ILE A 145 -12.08 36.27 -16.63
N ASP A 146 -11.10 35.64 -15.98
CA ASP A 146 -10.26 34.62 -16.66
C ASP A 146 -11.06 33.39 -17.03
N GLY A 147 -12.05 33.01 -16.21
CA GLY A 147 -12.98 31.92 -16.53
C GLY A 147 -13.99 32.26 -17.63
N MET A 148 -14.30 33.54 -17.83
CA MET A 148 -15.38 34.00 -18.72
C MET A 148 -14.89 34.59 -20.06
N TRP A 149 -13.67 35.13 -20.12
CA TRP A 149 -13.15 35.85 -21.29
C TRP A 149 -11.92 35.21 -21.95
N ASN A 150 -11.14 34.41 -21.22
CA ASN A 150 -9.89 33.80 -21.72
C ASN A 150 -10.09 32.39 -22.31
N MET A 151 -11.28 32.13 -22.88
CA MET A 151 -11.58 30.88 -23.60
C MET A 151 -11.37 31.06 -25.12
N PRO A 152 -10.16 30.83 -25.69
CA PRO A 152 -10.12 30.40 -27.07
C PRO A 152 -10.69 28.99 -27.11
N TYR A 153 -11.78 28.81 -27.85
CA TYR A 153 -12.47 27.53 -28.07
C TYR A 153 -11.53 26.42 -28.59
N ASP A 154 -10.31 26.74 -29.03
CA ASP A 154 -9.52 25.88 -29.93
C ASP A 154 -8.07 25.52 -29.54
N ASN A 155 -7.45 25.93 -28.43
CA ASN A 155 -6.07 25.43 -28.14
C ASN A 155 -5.57 25.55 -26.67
N PRO A 156 -5.48 24.44 -25.91
CA PRO A 156 -5.05 24.45 -24.50
C PRO A 156 -3.54 24.34 -24.25
N TYR A 157 -2.66 24.34 -25.28
CA TYR A 157 -1.24 23.99 -25.10
C TYR A 157 -0.24 25.16 -25.01
N GLU A 158 -0.63 26.42 -25.26
CA GLU A 158 0.34 27.51 -25.46
C GLU A 158 0.64 28.38 -24.22
N THR A 159 -0.19 28.37 -23.17
CA THR A 159 -0.02 29.29 -22.01
C THR A 159 0.07 28.61 -20.65
N GLY A 160 -0.11 27.28 -20.57
CA GLY A 160 -0.05 26.54 -19.30
C GLY A 160 -1.21 26.80 -18.34
N ILE A 161 -2.24 27.55 -18.75
CA ILE A 161 -3.43 27.88 -17.95
C ILE A 161 -4.66 27.48 -18.77
N SER A 162 -5.38 26.43 -18.36
CA SER A 162 -6.51 25.87 -19.13
C SER A 162 -7.64 25.41 -18.19
N CYS A 163 -8.82 26.05 -18.30
CA CYS A 163 -10.06 25.61 -17.67
C CYS A 163 -10.74 24.57 -18.59
N TYR A 164 -10.29 23.31 -18.56
CA TYR A 164 -10.82 22.25 -19.43
C TYR A 164 -12.21 21.79 -18.95
N GLY A 165 -13.22 21.79 -19.83
CA GLY A 165 -14.54 21.18 -19.58
C GLY A 165 -15.72 22.13 -19.30
N GLY A 166 -15.53 23.44 -19.44
CA GLY A 166 -16.56 24.47 -19.31
C GLY A 166 -16.64 25.06 -17.89
N TYR A 167 -16.77 26.38 -17.80
CA TYR A 167 -17.33 27.17 -16.68
C TYR A 167 -16.89 26.99 -15.21
N TRP A 168 -16.02 26.07 -14.79
CA TRP A 168 -15.93 25.80 -13.33
C TRP A 168 -14.57 25.46 -12.71
N TYR A 169 -13.47 25.34 -13.46
CA TYR A 169 -12.15 25.17 -12.83
C TYR A 169 -11.07 25.95 -13.57
N CYS A 170 -10.76 27.13 -13.08
CA CYS A 170 -9.53 27.81 -13.47
C CYS A 170 -8.48 27.54 -12.39
N ASP A 171 -7.21 27.47 -12.76
CA ASP A 171 -6.05 27.18 -11.89
C ASP A 171 -5.94 28.11 -10.65
N HIS A 172 -6.81 29.13 -10.56
CA HIS A 172 -6.95 30.06 -9.46
C HIS A 172 -8.06 29.70 -8.44
N ALA A 173 -8.93 28.72 -8.71
CA ALA A 173 -9.96 28.23 -7.78
C ALA A 173 -9.40 27.23 -6.75
N ASN A 174 -8.26 27.58 -6.15
CA ASN A 174 -7.62 26.75 -5.13
C ASN A 174 -8.14 27.15 -3.75
N LEU A 175 -8.62 26.18 -2.97
CA LEU A 175 -8.85 26.38 -1.55
C LEU A 175 -7.49 26.46 -0.85
N ARG A 176 -6.99 27.67 -0.63
CA ARG A 176 -5.67 27.89 -0.03
C ARG A 176 -5.73 27.70 1.49
N GLY A 177 -4.79 26.91 1.99
CA GLY A 177 -4.55 26.77 3.42
C GLY A 177 -4.17 28.10 4.06
N ASN A 178 -4.76 28.43 5.21
CA ASN A 178 -4.39 29.54 6.08
C ASN A 178 -4.08 29.03 7.50
N ALA A 179 -3.84 29.95 8.44
CA ALA A 179 -3.47 29.62 9.81
C ALA A 179 -4.64 29.14 10.70
N ASP A 180 -5.88 29.40 10.27
CA ASP A 180 -7.10 28.95 10.98
C ASP A 180 -7.49 27.52 10.61
N ASP A 181 -6.91 26.98 9.53
CA ASP A 181 -7.09 25.60 9.10
C ASP A 181 -6.30 24.64 10.01
N PRO A 182 -6.89 23.50 10.42
CA PRO A 182 -6.19 22.52 11.24
C PRO A 182 -5.00 21.90 10.50
N LEU A 183 -4.01 21.42 11.25
CA LEU A 183 -2.86 20.72 10.67
C LEU A 183 -3.30 19.45 9.92
N ALA A 184 -2.85 19.32 8.67
CA ALA A 184 -3.04 18.13 7.88
C ALA A 184 -2.33 16.94 8.54
N GLN A 185 -3.02 15.80 8.62
CA GLN A 185 -2.50 14.56 9.18
C GLN A 185 -2.23 13.57 8.06
N PHE A 186 -1.02 13.01 8.05
CA PHE A 186 -0.55 12.12 7.01
C PHE A 186 -0.30 10.71 7.55
N LEU A 187 -0.67 9.72 6.73
CA LEU A 187 -0.26 8.34 6.88
C LEU A 187 0.85 8.05 5.87
N LEU A 188 1.94 7.45 6.33
CA LEU A 188 2.98 6.95 5.45
C LEU A 188 2.66 5.51 5.06
N ASN A 189 2.36 5.28 3.79
CA ASN A 189 2.28 3.95 3.19
C ASN A 189 3.66 3.50 2.76
N THR A 190 4.18 2.49 3.43
CA THR A 190 5.56 2.02 3.25
C THR A 190 5.70 0.57 3.72
N THR A 191 6.90 0.03 3.63
CA THR A 191 7.23 -1.28 4.19
C THR A 191 7.54 -1.15 5.68
N VAL A 192 7.04 -2.09 6.48
CA VAL A 192 7.25 -2.18 7.93
C VAL A 192 7.56 -3.62 8.32
N ASN A 193 8.34 -3.82 9.38
CA ASN A 193 8.57 -5.16 9.92
C ASN A 193 7.33 -5.63 10.69
N LYS A 194 6.56 -6.56 10.13
CA LYS A 194 5.26 -6.98 10.70
C LYS A 194 5.19 -8.44 11.10
N ARG A 195 6.03 -9.29 10.51
CA ARG A 195 5.86 -10.74 10.60
C ARG A 195 7.10 -11.40 11.17
N ALA A 196 6.87 -12.52 11.82
CA ALA A 196 7.87 -13.44 12.31
C ALA A 196 7.42 -14.85 11.89
N GLY A 197 8.37 -15.71 11.60
CA GLY A 197 8.10 -17.09 11.19
C GLY A 197 9.07 -18.05 11.83
N ARG A 198 8.64 -19.28 12.01
CA ARG A 198 9.44 -20.37 12.55
C ARG A 198 9.46 -21.53 11.56
N VAL A 199 10.55 -22.28 11.52
CA VAL A 199 10.62 -23.59 10.87
C VAL A 199 11.39 -24.54 11.78
N ASN A 200 10.95 -25.79 11.85
CA ASN A 200 11.62 -26.85 12.59
C ASN A 200 11.58 -28.14 11.79
N GLY A 201 12.56 -29.00 12.02
CA GLY A 201 12.64 -30.25 11.29
C GLY A 201 13.76 -31.14 11.77
N PHE A 202 13.94 -32.22 11.03
CA PHE A 202 15.04 -33.16 11.20
C PHE A 202 15.86 -33.23 9.92
N GLU A 203 17.18 -33.36 10.08
CA GLU A 203 18.08 -33.74 9.00
C GLU A 203 18.68 -35.10 9.34
N ILE A 204 18.61 -36.01 8.37
CA ILE A 204 19.17 -37.34 8.48
C ILE A 204 20.27 -37.45 7.44
N VAL A 205 21.42 -37.94 7.85
CA VAL A 205 22.50 -38.32 6.94
C VAL A 205 22.91 -39.75 7.24
N TRP A 206 23.06 -40.57 6.21
CA TRP A 206 23.59 -41.90 6.34
C TRP A 206 24.55 -42.20 5.20
N GLN A 207 25.79 -42.50 5.57
CA GLN A 207 26.80 -43.02 4.66
C GLN A 207 27.20 -44.42 5.11
N HIS A 208 27.32 -45.31 4.13
CA HIS A 208 27.85 -46.65 4.36
C HIS A 208 28.79 -47.03 3.23
N LEU A 209 29.97 -47.51 3.62
CA LEU A 209 30.96 -48.13 2.74
C LEU A 209 30.94 -49.64 2.97
N PHE A 210 30.87 -50.42 1.90
CA PHE A 210 30.87 -51.88 1.99
C PHE A 210 32.31 -52.41 2.08
N GLY A 211 33.01 -52.08 3.17
CA GLY A 211 34.41 -52.41 3.39
C GLY A 211 35.30 -52.01 2.21
N ASP A 212 36.23 -52.89 1.83
CA ASP A 212 37.21 -52.64 0.75
C ASP A 212 36.66 -52.90 -0.67
N THR A 213 35.33 -53.03 -0.85
CA THR A 213 34.75 -53.39 -2.16
C THR A 213 34.71 -52.23 -3.16
N GLY A 214 35.01 -51.01 -2.72
CA GLY A 214 34.84 -49.78 -3.49
C GLY A 214 33.39 -49.30 -3.59
N TYR A 215 32.41 -50.11 -3.20
CA TYR A 215 31.00 -49.73 -3.21
C TYR A 215 30.58 -48.98 -1.96
N GLY A 216 29.69 -48.00 -2.12
CA GLY A 216 29.05 -47.32 -1.01
C GLY A 216 27.74 -46.66 -1.40
N PHE A 217 27.03 -46.17 -0.39
CA PHE A 217 25.88 -45.30 -0.59
C PHE A 217 25.92 -44.10 0.36
N GLN A 218 25.22 -43.05 -0.06
CA GLN A 218 24.95 -41.85 0.71
C GLN A 218 23.45 -41.53 0.62
N PHE A 219 22.87 -41.21 1.76
CA PHE A 219 21.52 -40.72 1.92
C PHE A 219 21.57 -39.44 2.74
N ASN A 220 20.87 -38.41 2.29
CA ASN A 220 20.53 -37.26 3.11
C ASN A 220 19.06 -36.93 2.91
N ALA A 221 18.37 -36.55 3.99
CA ALA A 221 17.01 -36.07 3.93
C ALA A 221 16.79 -34.97 4.96
N THR A 222 16.11 -33.92 4.56
CA THR A 222 15.59 -32.87 5.43
C THR A 222 14.07 -33.02 5.47
N LEU A 223 13.52 -33.18 6.68
CA LEU A 223 12.11 -33.36 6.94
C LEU A 223 11.61 -32.16 7.73
N ILE A 224 10.66 -31.42 7.19
CA ILE A 224 10.04 -30.27 7.83
C ILE A 224 8.81 -30.76 8.60
N ASP A 225 8.77 -30.52 9.91
CA ASP A 225 7.72 -31.03 10.81
C ASP A 225 7.03 -29.89 11.59
N GLY A 226 7.18 -28.66 11.12
CA GLY A 226 6.30 -27.58 11.54
C GLY A 226 6.95 -26.21 11.65
N GLY A 227 6.15 -25.28 12.16
CA GLY A 227 6.38 -23.86 11.97
C GLY A 227 5.42 -23.32 10.92
N ASP A 228 5.78 -22.20 10.32
CA ASP A 228 4.95 -21.45 9.37
C ASP A 228 5.24 -21.90 7.93
N THR A 229 5.35 -23.20 7.67
CA THR A 229 5.70 -23.77 6.35
C THR A 229 4.50 -24.38 5.61
N ASP A 230 3.40 -24.61 6.32
CA ASP A 230 2.25 -25.36 5.84
C ASP A 230 0.96 -24.55 5.94
N ILE A 231 0.06 -24.76 4.96
CA ILE A 231 -1.21 -24.04 4.86
C ILE A 231 -2.25 -24.64 5.83
N ASN A 232 -2.81 -23.82 6.73
CA ASN A 232 -3.94 -24.21 7.55
C ASN A 232 -5.28 -23.91 6.85
N ARG A 233 -5.89 -24.94 6.25
CA ARG A 233 -7.17 -24.81 5.52
C ARG A 233 -8.40 -24.52 6.39
N TYR A 234 -8.26 -24.54 7.72
CA TYR A 234 -9.35 -24.25 8.65
C TYR A 234 -9.31 -22.82 9.21
N GLU A 235 -8.24 -22.09 8.93
CA GLU A 235 -8.09 -20.70 9.36
C GLU A 235 -8.64 -19.77 8.28
N ILE A 236 -9.61 -18.93 8.66
CA ILE A 236 -10.27 -17.98 7.77
C ILE A 236 -9.54 -16.64 7.88
N GLY A 237 -8.92 -16.19 6.79
CA GLY A 237 -8.15 -14.95 6.74
C GLY A 237 -6.67 -15.19 6.43
N ARG A 238 -5.94 -14.08 6.39
CA ARG A 238 -4.56 -14.05 5.90
C ARG A 238 -3.60 -14.83 6.80
N GLN A 239 -2.89 -15.78 6.19
CA GLN A 239 -1.84 -16.56 6.82
C GLN A 239 -0.47 -16.15 6.26
N PHE A 240 0.51 -15.99 7.16
CA PHE A 240 1.90 -15.78 6.78
C PHE A 240 2.62 -17.13 6.71
N LEU A 241 3.36 -17.37 5.62
CA LEU A 241 4.09 -18.61 5.41
C LEU A 241 5.51 -18.33 4.95
N LEU A 242 6.45 -19.16 5.40
CA LEU A 242 7.83 -19.22 4.97
C LEU A 242 7.90 -20.01 3.66
N ASN A 243 8.01 -19.31 2.53
CA ASN A 243 8.13 -19.91 1.20
C ASN A 243 9.42 -20.75 1.07
N GLY A 244 9.29 -21.85 0.33
CA GLY A 244 10.42 -22.54 -0.27
C GLY A 244 11.05 -23.58 0.63
N LEU A 245 10.53 -23.70 1.85
CA LEU A 245 10.85 -24.70 2.85
C LEU A 245 9.88 -25.86 2.70
N GLY A 246 10.42 -27.06 2.63
CA GLY A 246 9.68 -28.32 2.55
C GLY A 246 10.65 -29.48 2.54
N ASP A 247 10.11 -30.70 2.54
CA ASP A 247 10.91 -31.91 2.58
C ASP A 247 11.86 -31.99 1.39
N SER A 248 13.04 -32.57 1.60
CA SER A 248 13.98 -32.84 0.52
C SER A 248 14.84 -34.05 0.83
N GLY A 249 15.41 -34.65 -0.20
CA GLY A 249 16.37 -35.71 0.00
C GLY A 249 17.19 -36.03 -1.24
N ASN A 250 18.37 -36.57 -0.99
CA ASN A 250 19.26 -37.12 -1.99
C ASN A 250 19.69 -38.51 -1.56
N PHE A 251 19.61 -39.45 -2.49
CA PHE A 251 20.15 -40.78 -2.35
C PHE A 251 21.12 -41.04 -3.49
N SER A 252 22.28 -41.60 -3.19
CA SER A 252 23.22 -42.00 -4.22
C SER A 252 23.96 -43.27 -3.86
N VAL A 253 24.24 -44.07 -4.87
CA VAL A 253 25.12 -45.23 -4.81
C VAL A 253 26.34 -44.94 -5.67
N PHE A 254 27.50 -45.41 -5.23
CA PHE A 254 28.75 -45.18 -5.93
C PHE A 254 29.67 -46.39 -5.85
N TYR A 255 30.63 -46.39 -6.78
CA TYR A 255 31.79 -47.27 -6.82
C TYR A 255 33.03 -46.40 -7.02
N GLU A 256 34.08 -46.67 -6.26
CA GLU A 256 35.37 -46.02 -6.39
C GLU A 256 36.53 -47.00 -6.16
N ASP A 257 37.50 -46.99 -7.06
CA ASP A 257 38.81 -47.63 -6.90
C ASP A 257 39.94 -46.67 -7.33
N ASP A 258 41.19 -47.16 -7.37
CA ASP A 258 42.38 -46.36 -7.72
C ASP A 258 42.34 -45.74 -9.14
N GLN A 259 41.42 -46.17 -10.01
CA GLN A 259 41.37 -45.81 -11.43
C GLN A 259 40.02 -45.22 -11.87
N VAL A 260 38.91 -45.63 -11.25
CA VAL A 260 37.55 -45.34 -11.72
C VAL A 260 36.63 -44.96 -10.55
N THR A 261 35.86 -43.89 -10.75
CA THR A 261 34.72 -43.53 -9.91
C THR A 261 33.45 -43.52 -10.77
N ALA A 262 32.38 -44.15 -10.27
CA ALA A 262 31.06 -44.11 -10.88
C ALA A 262 29.99 -43.83 -9.81
N ARG A 263 28.98 -43.01 -10.13
CA ARG A 263 27.91 -42.64 -9.19
C ARG A 263 26.56 -42.53 -9.89
N VAL A 264 25.53 -43.03 -9.23
CA VAL A 264 24.12 -42.81 -9.61
C VAL A 264 23.42 -42.13 -8.44
N ALA A 265 22.69 -41.04 -8.72
CA ALA A 265 22.02 -40.25 -7.70
C ALA A 265 20.57 -39.94 -8.07
N LEU A 266 19.70 -39.95 -7.06
CA LEU A 266 18.31 -39.54 -7.10
C LEU A 266 18.14 -38.34 -6.16
N ASN A 267 17.54 -37.28 -6.65
CA ASN A 267 17.23 -36.08 -5.88
C ASN A 267 15.71 -35.89 -5.87
N ASN A 268 15.15 -35.62 -4.69
CA ASN A 268 13.76 -35.26 -4.53
C ASN A 268 13.65 -33.94 -3.76
N ARG A 269 12.68 -33.13 -4.19
CA ARG A 269 12.20 -31.98 -3.46
C ARG A 269 10.69 -32.17 -3.28
N GLY A 270 10.24 -32.09 -2.04
CA GLY A 270 8.84 -32.13 -1.65
C GLY A 270 8.09 -30.87 -2.05
N GLU A 271 6.81 -30.85 -1.72
CA GLU A 271 5.95 -29.71 -1.96
C GLU A 271 6.37 -28.52 -1.08
N THR A 272 6.31 -27.32 -1.65
CA THR A 272 6.59 -26.08 -0.94
C THR A 272 5.56 -25.05 -1.35
N VAL A 273 5.16 -24.19 -0.41
CA VAL A 273 4.40 -22.98 -0.75
C VAL A 273 5.29 -22.07 -1.59
N ALA A 274 4.76 -21.53 -2.69
CA ALA A 274 5.46 -20.60 -3.57
C ALA A 274 4.49 -19.60 -4.23
N GLY A 275 4.93 -18.35 -4.42
CA GLY A 275 4.26 -17.34 -5.23
C GLY A 275 3.30 -16.43 -4.45
N PHE A 276 2.20 -15.98 -5.07
CA PHE A 276 1.24 -15.10 -4.37
C PHE A 276 0.56 -15.72 -3.13
N GLY A 277 0.73 -17.04 -2.92
CA GLY A 277 0.30 -17.73 -1.70
C GLY A 277 1.24 -17.58 -0.50
N ASP A 278 2.34 -16.81 -0.63
CA ASP A 278 3.40 -16.69 0.39
C ASP A 278 3.09 -15.66 1.47
N TYR A 279 2.29 -14.64 1.16
CA TYR A 279 2.10 -13.50 2.05
C TYR A 279 0.68 -13.40 2.57
N ASP A 280 -0.34 -13.77 1.81
CA ASP A 280 -1.72 -13.55 2.23
C ASP A 280 -2.64 -14.54 1.51
N GLN A 281 -2.74 -15.78 2.01
CA GLN A 281 -3.81 -16.68 1.53
C GLN A 281 -5.17 -16.19 2.07
N PRO A 282 -6.25 -16.18 1.26
CA PRO A 282 -7.57 -15.77 1.73
C PRO A 282 -8.14 -16.71 2.81
#